data_AF-A0A238UQQ5-F1
#
_entry.id   AF-A0A238UQQ5-F1
#
_cell.length_a   1.000
_cell.length_b   1.000
_cell.length_c   1.000
_cell.angle_alpha   90.00
_cell.angle_beta   90.00
_cell.angle_gamma   90.00
#
_symmetry.space_group_name_H-M   'P 1'
#
loop_
_entity.id
_entity.type
_entity.pdbx_description
1 polymer ?
#
loop_
_entity_poly.entity_id
_entity_poly.type
_entity_poly.pdbx_seq_one_letter_code
_entity_poly.pdbx_strand_id
1 'polypeptide(L)'
;MEDDTRNRILRHGLSTDEIYERIVIEADEEMHRPARELLASGLAGGFAITITVLLYVSMTHSTDGAVLASALLYPIGFIYIILGNYQLYTENTLPPVALVLDRIASIPAMLRMWGLVLVGNLAGGTLGAVVLAFGGVFSPGAAMTAVEIGMTGVETEWWSLFFKAMFAGLIVAGVVWMDFSVTDSVTRFFLVYMAFLAIPLGNLYHVVVASTEVMYLVFLGEIALLTGATQFVLPVLLGNTIGGVLLVTVVNYYQTSTEIHEISITLDPRGWLFSYEPGTIDARELEAELEQKIEH
;
A
#
# COMPACT_ATOMS: atom_id res chain seq x y z
N MET A 1 20.56 -12.73 -27.27
CA MET A 1 20.36 -11.51 -28.08
C MET A 1 19.24 -11.68 -29.10
N GLU A 2 19.32 -12.60 -30.08
CA GLU A 2 18.32 -12.69 -31.15
C GLU A 2 16.90 -13.15 -30.69
N ASP A 3 16.83 -13.95 -29.62
CA ASP A 3 15.56 -14.47 -29.08
C ASP A 3 14.82 -13.46 -28.17
N ASP A 4 15.57 -12.51 -27.61
CA ASP A 4 15.05 -11.48 -26.70
C ASP A 4 14.43 -10.31 -27.50
N THR A 5 15.11 -9.86 -28.56
CA THR A 5 14.59 -8.86 -29.50
C THR A 5 13.29 -9.34 -30.17
N ARG A 6 13.21 -10.64 -30.54
CA ARG A 6 12.00 -11.23 -31.13
C ARG A 6 10.84 -11.32 -30.13
N ASN A 7 11.12 -11.60 -28.85
CA ASN A 7 10.09 -11.59 -27.81
C ASN A 7 9.60 -10.18 -27.48
N ARG A 8 10.48 -9.17 -27.48
CA ARG A 8 10.12 -7.75 -27.32
C ARG A 8 9.18 -7.25 -28.43
N ILE A 9 9.43 -7.63 -29.69
CA ILE A 9 8.60 -7.20 -30.84
C ILE A 9 7.19 -7.82 -30.83
N LEU A 10 6.99 -8.98 -30.18
CA LEU A 10 5.71 -9.70 -30.14
C LEU A 10 4.88 -9.48 -28.86
N ARG A 11 5.47 -8.88 -27.82
CA ARG A 11 4.79 -8.64 -26.53
C ARG A 11 4.01 -7.34 -26.55
N HIS A 12 2.72 -7.41 -26.19
CA HIS A 12 1.86 -6.24 -25.99
C HIS A 12 1.97 -5.66 -24.55
N GLY A 13 2.95 -6.10 -23.74
CA GLY A 13 3.15 -5.67 -22.36
C GLY A 13 4.58 -5.95 -21.88
N LEU A 14 4.97 -5.32 -20.77
CA LEU A 14 6.32 -5.42 -20.22
C LEU A 14 6.66 -6.87 -19.81
N SER A 15 7.94 -7.22 -19.94
CA SER A 15 8.47 -8.40 -19.31
C SER A 15 8.39 -8.29 -17.79
N THR A 16 8.40 -9.44 -17.15
CA THR A 16 8.48 -9.54 -15.70
C THR A 16 9.73 -8.87 -15.13
N ASP A 17 10.86 -8.97 -15.82
CA ASP A 17 12.13 -8.35 -15.42
C ASP A 17 12.05 -6.81 -15.59
N GLU A 18 11.42 -6.34 -16.67
CA GLU A 18 11.19 -4.90 -16.91
C GLU A 18 10.24 -4.30 -15.84
N ILE A 19 9.27 -5.07 -15.34
CA ILE A 19 8.41 -4.65 -14.22
C ILE A 19 9.23 -4.58 -12.93
N TYR A 20 10.07 -5.58 -12.67
CA TYR A 20 10.95 -5.62 -11.51
C TYR A 20 11.91 -4.43 -11.47
N GLU A 21 12.55 -4.12 -12.59
CA GLU A 21 13.45 -2.97 -12.75
C GLU A 21 12.75 -1.66 -12.39
N ARG A 22 11.55 -1.42 -12.95
CA ARG A 22 10.76 -0.21 -12.63
C ARG A 22 10.43 -0.08 -11.16
N ILE A 23 10.07 -1.20 -10.52
CA ILE A 23 9.76 -1.25 -9.08
C ILE A 23 10.98 -0.85 -8.27
N VAL A 24 12.14 -1.42 -8.60
CA VAL A 24 13.40 -1.21 -7.89
C VAL A 24 13.89 0.24 -8.05
N ILE A 25 13.73 0.83 -9.23
CA ILE A 25 14.04 2.25 -9.50
C ILE A 25 13.16 3.19 -8.68
N GLU A 26 11.83 3.05 -8.78
CA GLU A 26 10.90 3.89 -8.02
C GLU A 26 11.12 3.74 -6.51
N ALA A 27 11.40 2.51 -6.04
CA ALA A 27 11.71 2.26 -4.64
C ALA A 27 12.96 3.01 -4.19
N ASP A 28 14.02 3.05 -5.01
CA ASP A 28 15.27 3.75 -4.69
C ASP A 28 15.01 5.27 -4.58
N GLU A 29 14.30 5.84 -5.56
CA GLU A 29 13.90 7.25 -5.54
C GLU A 29 13.08 7.60 -4.28
N GLU A 30 12.06 6.79 -3.98
CA GLU A 30 11.18 7.01 -2.83
C GLU A 30 11.95 6.87 -1.50
N MET A 31 12.88 5.93 -1.40
CA MET A 31 13.71 5.72 -0.20
C MET A 31 14.64 6.91 0.08
N HIS A 32 15.05 7.64 -0.96
CA HIS A 32 15.84 8.87 -0.84
C HIS A 32 15.01 10.10 -0.43
N ARG A 33 13.67 10.02 -0.43
CA ARG A 33 12.84 11.20 -0.15
C ARG A 33 13.02 11.73 1.27
N PRO A 34 13.02 13.06 1.44
CA PRO A 34 13.17 13.67 2.74
C PRO A 34 11.93 13.39 3.61
N ALA A 35 12.15 13.24 4.92
CA ALA A 35 11.08 12.84 5.85
C ALA A 35 9.83 13.75 5.81
N ARG A 36 10.00 15.06 5.56
CA ARG A 36 8.88 16.00 5.44
C ARG A 36 7.94 15.64 4.29
N GLU A 37 8.48 15.15 3.18
CA GLU A 37 7.71 14.82 1.97
C GLU A 37 7.00 13.48 2.16
N LEU A 38 7.68 12.49 2.72
CA LEU A 38 7.06 11.21 3.11
C LEU A 38 5.92 11.42 4.12
N LEU A 39 6.12 12.26 5.13
CA LEU A 39 5.07 12.57 6.12
C LEU A 39 3.91 13.35 5.51
N ALA A 40 4.17 14.36 4.67
CA ALA A 40 3.11 15.15 4.03
C ALA A 40 2.30 14.31 3.05
N SER A 41 2.98 13.49 2.23
CA SER A 41 2.36 12.56 1.30
C SER A 41 1.57 11.48 2.04
N GLY A 42 2.16 10.91 3.11
CA GLY A 42 1.49 9.97 4.00
C GLY A 42 0.25 10.55 4.67
N LEU A 43 0.31 11.80 5.11
CA LEU A 43 -0.84 12.51 5.69
C LEU A 43 -1.95 12.70 4.66
N ALA A 44 -1.63 13.09 3.43
CA ALA A 44 -2.59 13.17 2.34
C ALA A 44 -3.22 11.80 2.04
N GLY A 45 -2.41 10.75 1.98
CA GLY A 45 -2.89 9.38 1.78
C GLY A 45 -3.82 8.89 2.89
N GLY A 46 -3.47 9.15 4.15
CA GLY A 46 -4.31 8.85 5.31
C GLY A 46 -5.64 9.60 5.28
N PHE A 47 -5.62 10.88 4.89
CA PHE A 47 -6.84 11.66 4.76
C PHE A 47 -7.72 11.16 3.61
N ALA A 48 -7.13 10.76 2.48
CA ALA A 48 -7.85 10.17 1.35
C ALA A 48 -8.58 8.86 1.74
N ILE A 49 -8.03 8.06 2.65
CA ILE A 49 -8.72 6.86 3.18
C ILE A 49 -10.05 7.21 3.86
N THR A 50 -10.20 8.42 4.41
CA THR A 50 -11.47 8.79 5.05
C THR A 50 -12.60 8.96 4.04
N ILE A 51 -12.29 9.19 2.76
CA ILE A 51 -13.27 9.14 1.66
C ILE A 51 -13.78 7.71 1.49
N THR A 52 -12.89 6.71 1.53
CA THR A 52 -13.29 5.28 1.52
C THR A 52 -14.21 4.95 2.68
N VAL A 53 -13.86 5.36 3.91
CA VAL A 53 -14.71 5.12 5.10
C VAL A 53 -16.06 5.82 4.96
N LEU A 54 -16.06 7.10 4.58
CA LEU A 54 -17.28 7.89 4.37
C LEU A 54 -18.23 7.22 3.38
N LEU A 55 -17.71 6.85 2.20
CA LEU A 55 -18.54 6.30 1.13
C LEU A 55 -19.02 4.88 1.48
N TYR A 56 -18.18 4.04 2.09
CA TYR A 56 -18.58 2.70 2.51
C TYR A 56 -19.70 2.74 3.55
N VAL A 57 -19.56 3.57 4.59
CA VAL A 57 -20.58 3.77 5.63
C VAL A 57 -21.87 4.32 5.02
N SER A 58 -21.76 5.39 4.21
CA SER A 58 -22.93 6.06 3.63
C SER A 58 -23.71 5.15 2.70
N MET A 59 -23.00 4.38 1.86
CA MET A 59 -23.62 3.40 0.98
C MET A 59 -24.29 2.31 1.80
N THR A 60 -23.59 1.73 2.78
CA THR A 60 -24.15 0.70 3.68
C THR A 60 -25.42 1.16 4.37
N HIS A 61 -25.45 2.38 4.88
CA HIS A 61 -26.64 2.93 5.50
C HIS A 61 -27.77 3.14 4.47
N SER A 62 -27.47 3.72 3.31
CA SER A 62 -28.47 4.05 2.29
C SER A 62 -29.09 2.83 1.60
N THR A 63 -28.43 1.67 1.67
CA THR A 63 -28.86 0.43 1.01
C THR A 63 -29.29 -0.64 2.00
N ASP A 64 -29.53 -0.27 3.26
CA ASP A 64 -29.92 -1.19 4.34
C ASP A 64 -28.95 -2.39 4.47
N GLY A 65 -27.66 -2.14 4.30
CA GLY A 65 -26.61 -3.17 4.43
C GLY A 65 -26.46 -4.11 3.24
N ALA A 66 -27.01 -3.78 2.07
CA ALA A 66 -26.85 -4.61 0.88
C ALA A 66 -25.36 -4.69 0.44
N VAL A 67 -24.72 -5.83 0.73
CA VAL A 67 -23.27 -6.07 0.63
C VAL A 67 -22.64 -5.52 -0.66
N LEU A 68 -23.21 -5.86 -1.82
CA LEU A 68 -22.63 -5.42 -3.09
C LEU A 68 -22.71 -3.90 -3.25
N ALA A 69 -23.85 -3.30 -2.92
CA ALA A 69 -24.05 -1.86 -3.05
C ALA A 69 -23.19 -1.07 -2.04
N SER A 70 -23.06 -1.57 -0.81
CA SER A 70 -22.15 -1.04 0.21
C SER A 70 -20.72 -0.91 -0.30
N ALA A 71 -20.23 -1.95 -0.99
CA ALA A 71 -18.84 -2.06 -1.40
C ALA A 71 -18.43 -1.19 -2.60
N LEU A 72 -19.38 -0.81 -3.49
CA LEU A 72 -19.05 -0.20 -4.79
C LEU A 72 -18.19 1.05 -4.72
N LEU A 73 -18.36 1.87 -3.68
CA LEU A 73 -17.62 3.13 -3.54
C LEU A 73 -16.44 3.06 -2.56
N TYR A 74 -16.18 1.90 -1.98
CA TYR A 74 -15.01 1.66 -1.13
C TYR A 74 -13.67 1.98 -1.83
N PRO A 75 -13.46 1.67 -3.13
CA PRO A 75 -12.16 1.89 -3.77
C PRO A 75 -11.77 3.36 -3.97
N ILE A 76 -12.68 4.31 -3.83
CA ILE A 76 -12.46 5.70 -4.26
C ILE A 76 -11.31 6.38 -3.51
N GLY A 77 -11.18 6.20 -2.19
CA GLY A 77 -10.05 6.75 -1.43
C GLY A 77 -8.71 6.17 -1.90
N PHE A 78 -8.66 4.88 -2.20
CA PHE A 78 -7.45 4.24 -2.75
C PHE A 78 -7.12 4.70 -4.17
N ILE A 79 -8.12 5.00 -5.00
CA ILE A 79 -7.89 5.61 -6.32
C ILE A 79 -7.20 6.97 -6.19
N TYR A 80 -7.63 7.81 -5.23
CA TYR A 80 -6.97 9.09 -4.97
C TYR A 80 -5.50 8.91 -4.57
N ILE A 81 -5.21 7.85 -3.81
CA ILE A 81 -3.85 7.55 -3.34
C ILE A 81 -2.97 7.11 -4.50
N ILE A 82 -3.35 6.04 -5.21
CA ILE A 82 -2.52 5.44 -6.25
C ILE A 82 -2.38 6.38 -7.46
N LEU A 83 -3.49 6.95 -7.95
CA LEU A 83 -3.42 7.84 -9.13
C LEU A 83 -2.90 9.23 -8.76
N GLY A 84 -3.05 9.66 -7.49
CA GLY A 84 -2.53 10.93 -6.98
C GLY A 84 -1.08 10.85 -6.49
N ASN A 85 -0.48 9.67 -6.53
CA ASN A 85 0.88 9.38 -6.04
C ASN A 85 1.10 9.80 -4.57
N TYR A 86 0.12 9.52 -3.72
CA TYR A 86 0.26 9.69 -2.27
C TYR A 86 0.85 8.45 -1.63
N GLN A 87 1.70 8.65 -0.63
CA GLN A 87 2.38 7.58 0.06
C GLN A 87 1.41 6.81 0.97
N LEU A 88 1.36 5.49 0.80
CA LEU A 88 0.60 4.56 1.62
C LEU A 88 1.50 3.45 2.15
N TYR A 89 1.45 3.20 3.45
CA TYR A 89 2.31 2.24 4.12
C TYR A 89 2.23 0.83 3.49
N THR A 90 1.02 0.38 3.18
CA THR A 90 0.78 -0.96 2.65
C THR A 90 1.30 -1.14 1.23
N GLU A 91 1.36 -0.08 0.43
CA GLU A 91 1.94 -0.12 -0.92
C GLU A 91 3.48 -0.29 -0.86
N ASN A 92 4.08 0.28 0.18
CA ASN A 92 5.51 0.21 0.49
C ASN A 92 5.93 -1.16 1.07
N THR A 93 5.01 -2.11 1.21
CA THR A 93 5.35 -3.49 1.59
C THR A 93 5.88 -4.32 0.43
N LEU A 94 5.91 -3.76 -0.79
CA LEU A 94 6.54 -4.38 -1.95
C LEU A 94 7.86 -3.73 -2.41
N PRO A 95 7.89 -2.48 -2.90
CA PRO A 95 9.06 -1.97 -3.60
C PRO A 95 10.32 -1.84 -2.72
N PRO A 96 10.27 -1.23 -1.53
CA PRO A 96 11.42 -1.19 -0.60
C PRO A 96 11.89 -2.57 -0.13
N VAL A 97 10.99 -3.55 -0.04
CA VAL A 97 11.33 -4.92 0.37
C VAL A 97 12.17 -5.59 -0.70
N ALA A 98 11.85 -5.38 -1.99
CA ALA A 98 12.64 -5.89 -3.10
C ALA A 98 14.10 -5.40 -3.02
N LEU A 99 14.31 -4.09 -2.80
CA LEU A 99 15.65 -3.51 -2.61
C LEU A 99 16.41 -4.13 -1.44
N VAL A 100 15.72 -4.37 -0.32
CA VAL A 100 16.33 -4.94 0.88
C VAL A 100 16.66 -6.42 0.68
N LEU A 101 15.86 -7.18 -0.04
CA LEU A 101 16.15 -8.59 -0.35
C LEU A 101 17.39 -8.71 -1.25
N ASP A 102 17.55 -7.80 -2.20
CA ASP A 102 18.72 -7.72 -3.09
C ASP A 102 19.93 -7.04 -2.42
N ARG A 103 19.78 -6.58 -1.16
CA ARG A 103 20.78 -5.83 -0.38
C ARG A 103 21.26 -4.54 -1.05
N ILE A 104 20.45 -3.95 -1.90
CA ILE A 104 20.68 -2.63 -2.50
C ILE A 104 20.35 -1.54 -1.46
N ALA A 105 19.32 -1.76 -0.65
CA ALA A 105 18.96 -0.90 0.48
C ALA A 105 19.14 -1.62 1.82
N SER A 106 19.34 -0.83 2.87
CA SER A 106 19.47 -1.32 4.25
C SER A 106 18.11 -1.49 4.93
N ILE A 107 17.99 -2.49 5.82
CA ILE A 107 16.78 -2.71 6.62
C ILE A 107 16.39 -1.46 7.42
N PRO A 108 17.30 -0.75 8.12
CA PRO A 108 16.92 0.44 8.88
C PRO A 108 16.41 1.59 8.00
N ALA A 109 16.90 1.74 6.76
CA ALA A 109 16.38 2.74 5.84
C ALA A 109 14.93 2.42 5.41
N MET A 110 14.63 1.14 5.12
CA MET A 110 13.26 0.70 4.82
C MET A 110 12.33 0.92 6.01
N LEU A 111 12.77 0.53 7.22
CA LEU A 111 11.98 0.74 8.44
C LEU A 111 11.73 2.22 8.74
N ARG A 112 12.69 3.11 8.41
CA ARG A 112 12.51 4.57 8.51
C ARG A 112 11.39 5.03 7.58
N MET A 113 11.43 4.65 6.29
CA MET A 113 10.38 5.00 5.34
C MET A 113 9.02 4.49 5.81
N TRP A 114 8.94 3.20 6.13
CA TRP A 114 7.72 2.57 6.65
C TRP A 114 7.16 3.31 7.86
N GLY A 115 8.01 3.64 8.83
CA GLY A 115 7.60 4.37 10.02
C GLY A 115 7.07 5.77 9.70
N LEU A 116 7.74 6.52 8.83
CA LEU A 116 7.32 7.87 8.44
C LEU A 116 5.98 7.86 7.69
N VAL A 117 5.84 6.98 6.70
CA VAL A 117 4.61 6.87 5.91
C VAL A 117 3.46 6.38 6.77
N LEU A 118 3.66 5.35 7.61
CA LEU A 118 2.63 4.86 8.52
C LEU A 118 2.17 5.95 9.50
N VAL A 119 3.10 6.69 10.11
CA VAL A 119 2.75 7.82 11.00
C VAL A 119 1.94 8.87 10.24
N GLY A 120 2.34 9.22 9.02
CA GLY A 120 1.58 10.12 8.15
C GLY A 120 0.16 9.60 7.90
N ASN A 121 0.02 8.34 7.48
CA ASN A 121 -1.28 7.74 7.19
C ASN A 121 -2.19 7.70 8.41
N LEU A 122 -1.68 7.29 9.57
CA LEU A 122 -2.44 7.26 10.82
C LEU A 122 -2.86 8.68 11.25
N ALA A 123 -1.99 9.67 11.10
CA ALA A 123 -2.32 11.06 11.40
C ALA A 123 -3.40 11.62 10.46
N GLY A 124 -3.28 11.39 9.15
CA GLY A 124 -4.28 11.79 8.16
C GLY A 124 -5.64 11.14 8.39
N GLY A 125 -5.66 9.82 8.65
CA GLY A 125 -6.87 9.07 8.99
C GLY A 125 -7.50 9.56 10.29
N THR A 126 -6.70 9.86 11.31
CA THR A 126 -7.17 10.45 12.57
C THR A 126 -7.82 11.81 12.35
N LEU A 127 -7.21 12.70 11.56
CA LEU A 127 -7.79 14.00 11.23
C LEU A 127 -9.12 13.87 10.49
N GLY A 128 -9.21 12.97 9.51
CA GLY A 128 -10.48 12.73 8.85
C GLY A 128 -11.51 12.07 9.77
N ALA A 129 -11.11 11.18 10.69
CA ALA A 129 -12.01 10.63 11.70
C ALA A 129 -12.59 11.71 12.63
N VAL A 130 -11.82 12.74 13.00
CA VAL A 130 -12.33 13.92 13.73
C VAL A 130 -13.41 14.63 12.92
N VAL A 131 -13.18 14.84 11.62
CA VAL A 131 -14.15 15.47 10.72
C VAL A 131 -15.42 14.62 10.57
N LEU A 132 -15.28 13.30 10.46
CA LEU A 132 -16.42 12.38 10.37
C LEU A 132 -17.23 12.35 11.67
N ALA A 133 -16.57 12.34 12.83
CA ALA A 133 -17.21 12.27 14.15
C ALA A 133 -17.92 13.57 14.55
N PHE A 134 -17.30 14.72 14.26
CA PHE A 134 -17.76 16.02 14.79
C PHE A 134 -18.15 17.05 13.74
N GLY A 135 -17.81 16.82 12.47
CA GLY A 135 -18.04 17.76 11.38
C GLY A 135 -19.46 17.72 10.79
N GLY A 136 -20.33 16.82 11.26
CA GLY A 136 -21.68 16.67 10.72
C GLY A 136 -21.73 16.09 9.30
N VAL A 137 -20.67 15.35 8.91
CA VAL A 137 -20.57 14.74 7.58
C VAL A 137 -21.53 13.55 7.44
N PHE A 138 -21.62 12.72 8.47
CA PHE A 138 -22.60 11.63 8.51
C PHE A 138 -23.99 12.14 8.92
N SER A 139 -25.02 11.58 8.29
CA SER A 139 -26.37 11.65 8.87
C SER A 139 -26.40 10.90 10.21
N PRO A 140 -27.36 11.17 11.10
CA PRO A 140 -27.46 10.43 12.37
C PRO A 140 -27.53 8.91 12.20
N GLY A 141 -28.21 8.44 11.14
CA GLY A 141 -28.27 7.02 10.80
C GLY A 141 -26.94 6.45 10.32
N ALA A 142 -26.26 7.14 9.41
CA ALA A 142 -24.94 6.72 8.93
C ALA A 142 -23.89 6.73 10.04
N ALA A 143 -23.98 7.66 11.00
CA ALA A 143 -23.08 7.71 12.15
C ALA A 143 -23.20 6.45 13.04
N MET A 144 -24.42 5.91 13.23
CA MET A 144 -24.64 4.63 13.92
C MET A 144 -24.08 3.46 13.10
N THR A 145 -24.30 3.45 11.79
CA THR A 145 -23.72 2.43 10.89
C THR A 145 -22.19 2.43 10.94
N ALA A 146 -21.54 3.60 11.06
CA ALA A 146 -20.09 3.68 11.25
C ALA A 146 -19.63 3.04 12.56
N VAL A 147 -20.40 3.21 13.65
CA VAL A 147 -20.12 2.54 14.93
C VAL A 147 -20.25 1.02 14.78
N GLU A 148 -21.33 0.54 14.17
CA GLU A 148 -21.57 -0.90 13.95
C GLU A 148 -20.45 -1.56 13.11
N ILE A 149 -20.03 -0.91 12.02
CA ILE A 149 -18.93 -1.39 11.17
C ILE A 149 -17.63 -1.47 11.97
N GLY A 150 -17.26 -0.39 12.68
CA GLY A 150 -16.04 -0.36 13.48
C GLY A 150 -16.06 -1.41 14.60
N MET A 151 -17.18 -1.56 15.30
CA MET A 151 -17.34 -2.56 16.36
C MET A 151 -17.26 -3.98 15.83
N THR A 152 -17.78 -4.26 14.63
CA THR A 152 -17.60 -5.56 13.97
C THR A 152 -16.11 -5.91 13.78
N GLY A 153 -15.28 -4.91 13.45
CA GLY A 153 -13.83 -5.07 13.39
C GLY A 153 -13.21 -5.40 14.74
N VAL A 154 -13.60 -4.67 15.80
CA VAL A 154 -13.13 -4.87 17.18
C VAL A 154 -13.54 -6.24 17.74
N GLU A 155 -14.73 -6.72 17.40
CA GLU A 155 -15.29 -7.99 17.85
C GLU A 155 -14.76 -9.21 17.06
N THR A 156 -14.08 -8.97 15.94
CA THR A 156 -13.47 -10.05 15.16
C THR A 156 -12.24 -10.60 15.89
N GLU A 157 -12.20 -11.93 16.03
CA GLU A 157 -11.08 -12.64 16.68
C GLU A 157 -9.71 -12.26 16.11
N TRP A 158 -8.73 -12.07 17.01
CA TRP A 158 -7.41 -11.51 16.69
C TRP A 158 -6.70 -12.22 15.52
N TRP A 159 -6.71 -13.56 15.51
CA TRP A 159 -6.09 -14.33 14.44
C TRP A 159 -6.90 -14.31 13.14
N SER A 160 -8.23 -14.16 13.22
CA SER A 160 -9.05 -13.96 12.03
C SER A 160 -8.72 -12.61 11.38
N LEU A 161 -8.61 -11.54 12.17
CA LEU A 161 -8.14 -10.23 11.71
C LEU A 161 -6.78 -10.34 11.02
N PHE A 162 -5.81 -11.01 11.66
CA PHE A 162 -4.47 -11.21 11.11
C PHE A 162 -4.48 -11.87 9.73
N PHE A 163 -5.15 -13.02 9.56
CA PHE A 163 -5.16 -13.72 8.27
C PHE A 163 -5.98 -13.00 7.19
N LYS A 164 -7.11 -12.38 7.56
CA LYS A 164 -7.88 -11.52 6.64
C LYS A 164 -7.04 -10.35 6.16
N ALA A 165 -6.32 -9.70 7.06
CA ALA A 165 -5.40 -8.63 6.73
C ALA A 165 -4.19 -9.11 5.92
N MET A 166 -3.70 -10.33 6.16
CA MET A 166 -2.66 -10.93 5.33
C MET A 166 -3.09 -11.07 3.87
N PHE A 167 -4.31 -11.54 3.62
CA PHE A 167 -4.85 -11.58 2.26
C PHE A 167 -5.02 -10.17 1.65
N ALA A 168 -5.49 -9.19 2.42
CA ALA A 168 -5.54 -7.80 1.96
C ALA A 168 -4.13 -7.27 1.61
N GLY A 169 -3.12 -7.56 2.42
CA GLY A 169 -1.73 -7.16 2.16
C GLY A 169 -1.20 -7.76 0.85
N LEU A 170 -1.51 -9.03 0.58
CA LEU A 170 -1.19 -9.69 -0.68
C LEU A 170 -1.87 -9.00 -1.87
N ILE A 171 -3.15 -8.63 -1.75
CA ILE A 171 -3.88 -7.91 -2.81
C ILE A 171 -3.25 -6.54 -3.07
N VAL A 172 -2.91 -5.79 -2.01
CA VAL A 172 -2.30 -4.47 -2.15
C VAL A 172 -0.92 -4.56 -2.79
N ALA A 173 -0.05 -5.47 -2.34
CA ALA A 173 1.23 -5.68 -3.00
C ALA A 173 1.05 -6.14 -4.47
N GLY A 174 0.07 -6.99 -4.75
CA GLY A 174 -0.23 -7.44 -6.10
C GLY A 174 -0.71 -6.33 -7.02
N VAL A 175 -1.54 -5.40 -6.52
CA VAL A 175 -1.96 -4.25 -7.31
C VAL A 175 -0.80 -3.31 -7.59
N VAL A 176 0.09 -3.07 -6.62
CA VAL A 176 1.32 -2.28 -6.82
C VAL A 176 2.18 -2.92 -7.91
N TRP A 177 2.43 -4.23 -7.84
CA TRP A 177 3.16 -4.95 -8.88
C TRP A 177 2.56 -4.75 -10.28
N MET A 178 1.24 -4.96 -10.39
CA MET A 178 0.53 -4.79 -11.66
C MET A 178 0.50 -3.33 -12.12
N ASP A 179 0.52 -2.36 -11.21
CA ASP A 179 0.54 -0.93 -11.51
C ASP A 179 1.77 -0.53 -12.34
N PHE A 180 2.92 -1.13 -12.05
CA PHE A 180 4.15 -0.94 -12.83
C PHE A 180 4.10 -1.58 -14.23
N SER A 181 3.16 -2.50 -14.47
CA SER A 181 2.97 -3.16 -15.77
C SER A 181 2.04 -2.40 -16.72
N VAL A 182 1.21 -1.49 -16.19
CA VAL A 182 0.20 -0.76 -16.98
C VAL A 182 0.71 0.61 -17.39
N THR A 183 0.39 1.04 -18.61
CA THR A 183 0.84 2.34 -19.15
C THR A 183 -0.30 3.33 -19.40
N ASP A 184 -1.55 2.87 -19.50
CA ASP A 184 -2.71 3.71 -19.72
C ASP A 184 -3.52 3.95 -18.44
N SER A 185 -4.02 5.17 -18.27
CA SER A 185 -4.72 5.60 -17.05
C SER A 185 -6.07 4.90 -16.83
N VAL A 186 -6.71 4.41 -17.89
CA VAL A 186 -8.02 3.75 -17.79
C VAL A 186 -7.87 2.35 -17.22
N THR A 187 -6.94 1.56 -17.77
CA THR A 187 -6.60 0.23 -17.23
C THR A 187 -6.09 0.37 -15.80
N ARG A 188 -5.23 1.37 -15.52
CA ARG A 188 -4.76 1.66 -14.17
C ARG A 188 -5.91 1.92 -13.20
N PHE A 189 -6.88 2.75 -13.59
CA PHE A 189 -8.08 2.99 -12.79
C PHE A 189 -8.85 1.70 -12.51
N PHE A 190 -9.13 0.89 -13.53
CA PHE A 190 -9.89 -0.37 -13.37
C PHE A 190 -9.15 -1.38 -12.49
N LEU A 191 -7.84 -1.50 -12.66
CA LEU A 191 -6.98 -2.36 -11.86
C LEU A 191 -7.08 -2.01 -10.37
N VAL A 192 -6.85 -0.73 -10.04
CA VAL A 192 -6.95 -0.20 -8.67
C VAL A 192 -8.36 -0.38 -8.13
N TYR A 193 -9.38 0.00 -8.90
CA TYR A 193 -10.78 -0.14 -8.50
C TYR A 193 -11.14 -1.59 -8.14
N MET A 194 -10.81 -2.55 -9.02
CA MET A 194 -11.15 -3.95 -8.81
C MET A 194 -10.38 -4.57 -7.64
N ALA A 195 -9.09 -4.24 -7.48
CA ALA A 195 -8.28 -4.73 -6.36
C ALA A 195 -8.85 -4.26 -5.02
N PHE A 196 -9.17 -2.98 -4.89
CA PHE A 196 -9.70 -2.45 -3.63
C PHE A 196 -11.18 -2.76 -3.41
N LEU A 197 -11.96 -3.09 -4.46
CA LEU A 197 -13.32 -3.60 -4.32
C LEU A 197 -13.34 -4.99 -3.68
N ALA A 198 -12.29 -5.78 -3.89
CA ALA A 198 -12.16 -7.11 -3.29
C ALA A 198 -12.02 -7.06 -1.75
N ILE A 199 -11.55 -5.95 -1.19
CA ILE A 199 -11.33 -5.79 0.26
C ILE A 199 -12.66 -5.90 1.05
N PRO A 200 -13.67 -5.04 0.84
CA PRO A 200 -14.95 -5.15 1.54
C PRO A 200 -15.74 -6.41 1.13
N LEU A 201 -15.65 -6.84 -0.14
CA LEU A 201 -16.36 -8.04 -0.60
C LEU A 201 -15.81 -9.33 0.02
N GLY A 202 -14.50 -9.38 0.26
CA GLY A 202 -13.83 -10.49 0.95
C GLY A 202 -13.89 -10.38 2.48
N ASN A 203 -14.53 -9.34 3.03
CA ASN A 203 -14.49 -9.02 4.45
C ASN A 203 -13.06 -8.98 5.01
N LEU A 204 -12.17 -8.30 4.26
CA LEU A 204 -10.75 -8.15 4.57
C LEU A 204 -10.48 -6.80 5.24
N TYR A 205 -9.35 -6.69 5.92
CA TYR A 205 -9.00 -5.50 6.71
C TYR A 205 -7.73 -4.84 6.20
N HIS A 206 -7.78 -3.51 6.15
CA HIS A 206 -6.66 -2.64 5.76
C HIS A 206 -6.29 -1.74 6.93
N VAL A 207 -5.01 -1.68 7.30
CA VAL A 207 -4.54 -1.05 8.54
C VAL A 207 -4.93 0.41 8.67
N VAL A 208 -4.85 1.20 7.59
CA VAL A 208 -5.19 2.62 7.63
C VAL A 208 -6.70 2.83 7.79
N VAL A 209 -7.51 1.95 7.19
CA VAL A 209 -8.98 1.98 7.32
C VAL A 209 -9.37 1.59 8.75
N ALA A 210 -8.86 0.45 9.25
CA ALA A 210 -9.09 -0.02 10.60
C ALA A 210 -8.65 1.02 11.65
N SER A 211 -7.52 1.71 11.44
CA SER A 211 -7.09 2.78 12.33
C SER A 211 -8.02 3.99 12.32
N THR A 212 -8.58 4.35 11.15
CA THR A 212 -9.55 5.45 11.02
C THR A 212 -10.85 5.11 11.74
N GLU A 213 -11.34 3.86 11.58
CA GLU A 213 -12.51 3.34 12.30
C GLU A 213 -12.29 3.32 13.82
N VAL A 214 -11.13 2.85 14.28
CA VAL A 214 -10.78 2.89 15.71
C VAL A 214 -10.76 4.30 16.25
N MET A 215 -10.16 5.26 15.53
CA MET A 215 -10.14 6.65 15.99
C MET A 215 -11.54 7.25 16.04
N TYR A 216 -12.40 6.95 15.06
CA TYR A 216 -13.80 7.34 15.08
C TYR A 216 -14.52 6.82 16.34
N LEU A 217 -14.40 5.53 16.65
CA LEU A 217 -14.98 4.92 17.85
C LEU A 217 -14.43 5.53 19.15
N VAL A 218 -13.11 5.78 19.21
CA VAL A 218 -12.45 6.41 20.37
C VAL A 218 -12.98 7.81 20.61
N PHE A 219 -13.17 8.61 19.55
CA PHE A 219 -13.72 9.97 19.67
C PHE A 219 -15.16 9.99 20.16
N LEU A 220 -15.94 8.95 19.85
CA LEU A 220 -17.30 8.78 20.36
C LEU A 220 -17.37 8.14 21.76
N GLY A 221 -16.25 7.66 22.28
CA GLY A 221 -16.17 7.01 23.59
C GLY A 221 -16.64 5.55 23.60
N GLU A 222 -16.78 4.92 22.44
CA GLU A 222 -17.25 3.54 22.30
C GLU A 222 -16.19 2.52 22.73
N ILE A 223 -14.91 2.82 22.49
CA ILE A 223 -13.78 1.97 22.90
C ILE A 223 -12.61 2.81 23.42
N ALA A 224 -11.76 2.18 24.25
CA ALA A 224 -10.48 2.76 24.63
C ALA A 224 -9.47 2.64 23.47
N LEU A 225 -8.64 3.68 23.28
CA LEU A 225 -7.60 3.70 22.25
C LEU A 225 -6.67 2.49 22.33
N LEU A 226 -6.25 2.11 23.54
CA LEU A 226 -5.36 0.97 23.73
C LEU A 226 -6.00 -0.34 23.25
N THR A 227 -7.30 -0.51 23.50
CA THR A 227 -8.06 -1.69 23.05
C THR A 227 -8.13 -1.72 21.52
N GLY A 228 -8.56 -0.64 20.88
CA GLY A 228 -8.62 -0.57 19.42
C GLY A 228 -7.24 -0.75 18.76
N ALA A 229 -6.20 -0.12 19.31
CA ALA A 229 -4.85 -0.24 18.80
C ALA A 229 -4.29 -1.67 18.90
N THR A 230 -4.52 -2.38 20.01
CA THR A 230 -3.90 -3.70 20.25
C THR A 230 -4.75 -4.87 19.76
N GLN A 231 -6.07 -4.78 19.84
CA GLN A 231 -6.99 -5.86 19.47
C GLN A 231 -7.47 -5.77 18.03
N PHE A 232 -7.49 -4.58 17.42
CA PHE A 232 -7.95 -4.39 16.05
C PHE A 232 -6.82 -3.95 15.11
N VAL A 233 -6.16 -2.81 15.35
CA VAL A 233 -5.17 -2.25 14.41
C VAL A 233 -3.91 -3.11 14.32
N LEU A 234 -3.37 -3.57 15.44
CA LEU A 234 -2.13 -4.36 15.49
C LEU A 234 -2.18 -5.66 14.67
N PRO A 235 -3.16 -6.58 14.85
CA PRO A 235 -3.22 -7.77 14.02
C PRO A 235 -3.38 -7.44 12.53
N VAL A 236 -4.12 -6.36 12.20
CA VAL A 236 -4.29 -5.92 10.82
C VAL A 236 -2.98 -5.39 10.23
N LEU A 237 -2.24 -4.58 10.98
CA LEU A 237 -0.91 -4.09 10.58
C LEU A 237 0.03 -5.26 10.28
N LEU A 238 0.15 -6.20 11.22
CA LEU A 238 1.02 -7.37 11.06
C LEU A 238 0.60 -8.23 9.87
N GLY A 239 -0.71 -8.47 9.73
CA GLY A 239 -1.27 -9.20 8.59
C GLY A 239 -0.91 -8.53 7.28
N ASN A 240 -1.28 -7.27 7.08
CA ASN A 240 -0.99 -6.53 5.85
C ASN A 240 0.52 -6.54 5.51
N THR A 241 1.38 -6.34 6.51
CA THR A 241 2.84 -6.35 6.34
C THR A 241 3.33 -7.70 5.81
N ILE A 242 2.97 -8.79 6.49
CA ILE A 242 3.41 -10.13 6.13
C ILE A 242 2.83 -10.56 4.77
N GLY A 243 1.58 -10.20 4.49
CA GLY A 243 0.93 -10.48 3.21
C GLY A 243 1.67 -9.84 2.03
N GLY A 244 2.05 -8.58 2.17
CA GLY A 244 2.79 -7.87 1.12
C GLY A 244 4.21 -8.40 0.93
N VAL A 245 4.96 -8.57 2.03
CA VAL A 245 6.33 -9.13 2.01
C VAL A 245 6.35 -10.55 1.41
N LEU A 246 5.34 -11.37 1.70
CA LEU A 246 5.26 -12.74 1.19
C LEU A 246 5.10 -12.76 -0.33
N LEU A 247 4.28 -11.88 -0.89
CA LEU A 247 4.16 -11.77 -2.34
C LEU A 247 5.50 -11.38 -2.98
N VAL A 248 6.18 -10.37 -2.42
CA VAL A 248 7.51 -9.97 -2.91
C VAL A 248 8.48 -11.12 -2.86
N THR A 249 8.52 -11.85 -1.75
CA THR A 249 9.45 -12.96 -1.58
C THR A 249 9.23 -14.02 -2.65
N VAL A 250 7.97 -14.35 -2.97
CA VAL A 250 7.64 -15.28 -4.05
C VAL A 250 8.07 -14.72 -5.40
N VAL A 251 7.72 -13.47 -5.69
CA VAL A 251 8.01 -12.81 -6.96
C VAL A 251 9.53 -12.66 -7.19
N ASN A 252 10.26 -12.06 -6.23
CA ASN A 252 11.70 -11.86 -6.26
C ASN A 252 12.46 -13.20 -6.34
N TYR A 253 12.05 -14.25 -5.62
CA TYR A 253 12.69 -15.58 -5.73
C TYR A 253 12.71 -16.15 -7.16
N TYR A 254 11.74 -15.77 -7.99
CA TYR A 254 11.65 -16.22 -9.38
C TYR A 254 12.16 -15.19 -10.41
N GLN A 255 12.45 -13.95 -10.02
CA GLN A 255 12.52 -12.80 -10.94
C GLN A 255 13.70 -11.84 -10.68
N THR A 256 14.79 -12.33 -10.11
CA THR A 256 16.02 -11.54 -9.96
C THR A 256 16.61 -11.19 -11.33
N SER A 257 16.73 -9.90 -11.66
CA SER A 257 17.42 -9.48 -12.89
C SER A 257 18.94 -9.36 -12.64
N THR A 258 19.71 -9.97 -13.53
CA THR A 258 21.19 -9.88 -13.52
C THR A 258 21.65 -8.44 -13.73
N GLU A 259 20.88 -7.65 -14.49
CA GLU A 259 21.22 -6.29 -14.90
C GLU A 259 21.23 -5.33 -13.70
N ILE A 260 20.20 -5.36 -12.84
CA ILE A 260 20.18 -4.55 -11.62
C ILE A 260 21.38 -4.87 -10.73
N HIS A 261 21.85 -6.12 -10.69
CA HIS A 261 23.04 -6.50 -9.91
C HIS A 261 24.35 -5.97 -10.50
N GLU A 262 24.42 -5.70 -11.80
CA GLU A 262 25.61 -5.16 -12.44
C GLU A 262 25.81 -3.66 -12.15
N ILE A 263 24.70 -2.91 -12.03
CA ILE A 263 24.70 -1.45 -11.85
C ILE A 263 24.43 -0.98 -10.41
N SER A 264 24.13 -1.90 -9.49
CA SER A 264 23.86 -1.57 -8.08
C SER A 264 24.99 -2.00 -7.16
N ILE A 265 25.27 -1.18 -6.14
CA ILE A 265 26.22 -1.53 -5.09
C ILE A 265 25.51 -2.42 -4.05
N THR A 266 25.88 -3.70 -3.99
CA THR A 266 25.36 -4.60 -2.96
C THR A 266 26.03 -4.36 -1.61
N LEU A 267 25.22 -4.19 -0.57
CA LEU A 267 25.68 -3.98 0.79
C LEU A 267 26.24 -5.29 1.39
N ASP A 268 27.31 -5.16 2.17
CA ASP A 268 27.79 -6.26 3.00
C ASP A 268 26.76 -6.56 4.12
N PRO A 269 26.80 -7.76 4.76
CA PRO A 269 25.80 -8.11 5.76
C PRO A 269 25.68 -7.14 6.93
N ARG A 270 26.75 -6.41 7.28
CA ARG A 270 26.71 -5.40 8.34
C ARG A 270 26.04 -4.11 7.87
N GLY A 271 26.39 -3.62 6.68
CA GLY A 271 25.73 -2.48 6.05
C GLY A 271 24.24 -2.76 5.89
N TRP A 272 23.89 -3.90 5.30
CA TRP A 272 22.50 -4.31 5.10
C TRP A 272 21.65 -4.29 6.39
N LEU A 273 22.19 -4.81 7.50
CA LEU A 273 21.46 -4.91 8.77
C LEU A 273 21.42 -3.61 9.58
N PHE A 274 22.45 -2.75 9.49
CA PHE A 274 22.67 -1.69 10.48
C PHE A 274 22.98 -0.31 9.90
N SER A 275 23.22 -0.15 8.60
CA SER A 275 23.41 1.17 8.00
C SER A 275 22.07 1.89 7.77
N TYR A 276 22.14 3.13 7.29
CA TYR A 276 20.98 3.91 6.84
C TYR A 276 21.09 4.25 5.35
N GLU A 277 21.61 3.32 4.55
CA GLU A 277 21.71 3.47 3.10
C GLU A 277 20.32 3.20 2.46
N PRO A 278 19.69 4.21 1.83
CA PRO A 278 18.34 4.12 1.26
C PRO A 278 18.28 3.41 -0.10
N GLY A 279 19.40 3.28 -0.78
CA GLY A 279 19.51 2.69 -2.11
C GLY A 279 20.76 3.22 -2.81
N THR A 280 21.27 2.48 -3.78
CA THR A 280 22.54 2.78 -4.45
C THR A 280 22.50 2.43 -5.93
N ILE A 281 21.36 2.69 -6.58
CA ILE A 281 21.24 2.53 -8.03
C ILE A 281 21.75 3.81 -8.69
N ASP A 282 22.77 3.71 -9.55
CA ASP A 282 23.19 4.87 -10.34
C ASP A 282 22.18 5.11 -11.46
N ALA A 283 21.24 6.03 -11.22
CA ALA A 283 20.20 6.38 -12.17
C ALA A 283 20.75 6.85 -13.54
N ARG A 284 21.97 7.42 -13.60
CA ARG A 284 22.56 7.88 -14.87
C ARG A 284 23.16 6.74 -15.67
N GLU A 285 23.76 5.77 -14.99
CA GLU A 285 24.29 4.56 -15.61
C GLU A 285 23.14 3.70 -16.14
N LEU A 286 22.05 3.61 -15.37
CA LEU A 286 20.83 2.93 -15.79
C LEU A 286 20.12 3.62 -16.97
N GLU A 287 19.97 4.95 -16.94
CA GLU A 287 19.36 5.70 -18.05
C GLU A 287 20.18 5.52 -19.35
N ALA A 288 21.52 5.53 -19.25
CA ALA A 288 22.41 5.28 -20.38
C ALA A 288 22.29 3.85 -20.96
N GLU A 289 22.13 2.82 -20.11
CA GLU A 289 21.92 1.45 -20.57
C GLU A 289 20.52 1.23 -21.18
N LEU A 290 19.49 1.82 -20.58
CA LEU A 290 18.13 1.78 -21.11
C LEU A 290 18.02 2.50 -22.46
N GLU A 291 18.68 3.65 -22.63
CA GLU A 291 18.76 4.36 -23.90
C GLU A 291 19.52 3.55 -24.97
N GLN A 292 20.65 2.92 -24.61
CA GLN A 292 21.38 2.03 -25.53
C GLN A 292 20.52 0.86 -26.04
N LYS A 293 19.62 0.34 -25.21
CA LYS A 293 18.70 -0.74 -25.57
C LYS A 293 17.49 -0.30 -26.41
N ILE A 294 17.18 0.99 -26.47
CA ILE A 294 16.11 1.52 -27.35
C ILE A 294 16.67 1.81 -28.75
N GLU A 295 17.97 2.12 -28.85
CA GLU A 295 18.65 2.41 -30.11
C GLU A 295 19.15 1.17 -30.90
N HIS A 296 19.02 -0.05 -30.36
CA HIS A 296 19.44 -1.32 -31.00
C HIS A 296 18.33 -2.39 -30.96
#